data_AF-A0A099TKE2-F1
#
_entry.id   AF-A0A099TKE2-F1
#
_cell.length_a   1.000
_cell.length_b   1.000
_cell.length_c   1.000
_cell.angle_alpha   90.00
_cell.angle_beta   90.00
_cell.angle_gamma   90.00
#
_symmetry.space_group_name_H-M   'P 1'
#
loop_
_entity.id
_entity.type
_entity.pdbx_description
1 polymer ?
#
loop_
_entity_poly.entity_id
_entity_poly.type
_entity_poly.pdbx_seq_one_letter_code
_entity_poly.pdbx_strand_id
1 'polypeptide(L)'
;MDSQMIMTSLQDKLPKDLDSMQIFKEKLDKLDDKQKDDMFAKISMLNLKSPKLVFWVGSFLFGNIGVGRFMIGDTLLGGIRLALVALSIIFEIISDGTNPILHGLALWISLAVWIWWIVDLFIVGKKLRKQNLEKIMQIL
;
A
#
# COMPACT_ATOMS: atom_id res chain seq x y z
N MET A 1 15.38 20.16 16.25
CA MET A 1 14.17 20.52 15.45
C MET A 1 12.91 20.44 16.31
N ASP A 2 11.88 21.25 16.04
CA ASP A 2 10.59 21.14 16.74
C ASP A 2 9.76 19.92 16.24
N SER A 3 9.02 19.28 17.13
CA SER A 3 8.20 18.09 16.84
C SER A 3 7.12 18.37 15.79
N GLN A 4 6.55 19.58 15.80
CA GLN A 4 5.55 19.99 14.82
C GLN A 4 6.14 20.02 13.40
N MET A 5 7.37 20.53 13.25
CA MET A 5 8.07 20.61 11.97
C MET A 5 8.33 19.21 11.38
N ILE A 6 8.77 18.27 12.22
CA ILE A 6 8.97 16.86 11.83
C ILE A 6 7.65 16.26 11.35
N MET A 7 6.57 16.44 12.12
CA MET A 7 5.24 15.95 11.78
C MET A 7 4.76 16.46 10.42
N THR A 8 4.89 17.77 10.17
CA THR A 8 4.49 18.39 8.90
C THR A 8 5.32 17.89 7.73
N SER A 9 6.62 17.69 7.89
CA SER A 9 7.50 17.19 6.82
C SER A 9 7.17 15.76 6.37
N LEU A 10 6.60 14.95 7.27
CA LEU A 10 6.29 13.53 7.03
C LEU A 10 4.81 13.25 6.79
N GLN A 11 3.93 14.25 6.94
CA GLN A 11 2.47 14.08 6.91
C GLN A 11 1.94 13.30 5.69
N ASP A 12 2.58 13.47 4.53
CA ASP A 12 2.14 12.82 3.28
C ASP A 12 2.45 11.31 3.27
N LYS A 13 3.43 10.87 4.06
CA LYS A 13 3.91 9.49 4.16
C LYS A 13 3.31 8.73 5.34
N LEU A 14 2.78 9.45 6.33
CA LEU A 14 2.27 8.91 7.58
C LEU A 14 0.78 8.52 7.52
N PRO A 15 0.32 7.70 8.47
CA PRO A 15 -1.10 7.43 8.67
C PRO A 15 -1.90 8.69 8.97
N LYS A 16 -3.21 8.62 8.74
CA LYS A 16 -4.15 9.73 8.98
C LYS A 16 -5.03 9.49 10.21
N ASP A 17 -4.83 8.39 10.92
CA ASP A 17 -5.55 8.08 12.15
C ASP A 17 -4.95 8.85 13.33
N LEU A 18 -5.84 9.35 14.20
CA LEU A 18 -5.49 10.23 15.31
C LEU A 18 -4.58 9.52 16.31
N ASP A 19 -4.90 8.27 16.65
CA ASP A 19 -4.20 7.50 17.69
C ASP A 19 -2.72 7.29 17.35
N SER A 20 -2.40 6.82 16.14
CA SER A 20 -1.00 6.62 15.74
C SER A 20 -0.22 7.92 15.69
N MET A 21 -0.86 9.02 15.27
CA MET A 21 -0.21 10.34 15.19
C MET A 21 0.01 10.95 16.56
N GLN A 22 -0.89 10.72 17.51
CA GLN A 22 -0.72 11.14 18.89
C GLN A 22 0.43 10.37 19.54
N ILE A 23 0.46 9.04 19.42
CA ILE A 23 1.56 8.21 19.96
C ILE A 23 2.90 8.63 19.35
N PHE A 24 2.94 8.85 18.04
CA PHE A 24 4.16 9.31 17.36
C PHE A 24 4.61 10.68 17.88
N LYS A 25 3.68 11.63 18.06
CA LYS A 25 3.97 12.94 18.63
C LYS A 25 4.50 12.84 20.06
N GLU A 26 3.85 12.05 20.91
CA GLU A 26 4.28 11.83 22.30
C GLU A 26 5.70 11.23 22.37
N LYS A 27 6.05 10.33 21.45
CA LYS A 27 7.42 9.81 21.38
C LYS A 27 8.42 10.85 20.90
N LEU A 28 8.08 11.67 19.91
CA LEU A 28 8.93 12.78 19.46
C LEU A 28 9.15 13.78 20.59
N ASP A 29 8.12 14.12 21.37
CA ASP A 29 8.21 15.10 22.45
C ASP A 29 9.08 14.62 23.62
N LYS A 30 9.33 13.30 23.74
CA LYS A 30 10.26 12.71 24.72
C LYS A 30 11.73 12.75 24.29
N LEU A 31 12.01 13.01 23.02
CA LEU A 31 13.38 13.11 22.52
C LEU A 31 13.95 14.50 22.77
N ASP A 32 15.24 14.57 23.06
CA ASP A 32 15.99 15.82 23.08
C ASP A 32 16.22 16.37 21.66
N ASP A 33 16.65 17.62 21.55
CA ASP A 33 16.84 18.27 20.24
C ASP A 33 17.90 17.56 19.37
N LYS A 34 18.95 17.00 19.99
CA LYS A 34 20.01 16.28 19.26
C LYS A 34 19.50 14.95 18.70
N GLN A 35 18.72 14.21 19.49
CA GLN A 35 18.09 12.96 19.12
C GLN A 35 17.07 13.17 17.99
N LYS A 36 16.31 14.27 18.03
CA LYS A 36 15.39 14.65 16.93
C LYS A 36 16.15 14.91 15.64
N ASP A 37 17.25 15.64 15.70
CA ASP A 37 18.06 15.96 14.53
C ASP A 37 18.74 14.69 13.96
N ASP A 38 19.29 13.82 14.82
CA ASP A 38 19.86 12.53 14.44
C ASP A 38 18.81 11.59 13.82
N MET A 39 17.61 11.52 14.40
CA MET A 39 16.49 10.74 13.86
C MET A 39 16.10 11.29 12.47
N PHE A 40 15.99 12.61 12.33
CA PHE A 40 15.64 13.24 11.06
C PHE A 40 16.67 12.96 9.97
N ALA A 41 17.96 12.96 10.31
CA ALA A 41 19.01 12.53 9.39
C ALA A 41 18.84 11.06 8.95
N LYS A 42 18.50 10.16 9.88
CA LYS A 42 18.28 8.73 9.60
C LYS A 42 17.01 8.46 8.78
N ILE A 43 15.98 9.31 8.84
CA ILE A 43 14.74 9.13 8.07
C ILE A 43 15.01 9.05 6.56
N SER A 44 15.95 9.86 6.05
CA SER A 44 16.33 9.84 4.63
C SER A 44 16.89 8.47 4.21
N MET A 45 17.44 7.70 5.15
CA MET A 45 17.99 6.36 4.92
C MET A 45 16.93 5.25 4.99
N LEU A 46 15.75 5.49 5.57
CA LEU A 46 14.68 4.48 5.76
C LEU A 46 13.92 4.09 4.47
N ASN A 47 14.20 4.76 3.36
CA ASN A 47 13.56 4.56 2.06
C ASN A 47 12.02 4.49 2.17
N LEU A 48 11.44 5.53 2.79
CA LEU A 48 9.99 5.65 2.99
C LEU A 48 9.30 5.82 1.65
N LYS A 49 8.47 4.85 1.28
CA LYS A 49 7.79 4.84 -0.02
C LYS A 49 6.70 5.91 -0.06
N SER A 50 6.50 6.50 -1.23
CA SER A 50 5.47 7.52 -1.46
C SER A 50 4.08 6.88 -1.63
N PRO A 51 3.10 7.17 -0.75
CA PRO A 51 1.75 6.64 -0.91
C PRO A 51 1.04 7.11 -2.18
N LYS A 52 1.34 8.32 -2.67
CA LYS A 52 0.79 8.84 -3.93
C LYS A 52 1.28 8.02 -5.13
N LEU A 53 2.56 7.68 -5.16
CA LEU A 53 3.16 6.87 -6.23
C LEU A 53 2.59 5.45 -6.21
N VAL A 54 2.53 4.81 -5.04
CA VAL A 54 1.93 3.48 -4.89
C VAL A 54 0.45 3.49 -5.28
N PHE A 55 -0.30 4.54 -4.92
CA PHE A 55 -1.70 4.65 -5.30
C PHE A 55 -1.86 4.80 -6.82
N TRP A 56 -1.26 5.81 -7.44
CA TRP A 56 -1.50 6.11 -8.85
C TRP A 56 -0.88 5.07 -9.79
N VAL A 57 0.38 4.72 -9.57
CA VAL A 57 1.09 3.79 -10.46
C VAL A 57 0.76 2.35 -10.06
N GLY A 58 0.93 2.03 -8.77
CA GLY A 58 0.83 0.66 -8.28
C GLY A 58 -0.59 0.13 -8.23
N SER A 59 -1.51 0.86 -7.61
CA SER A 59 -2.88 0.40 -7.36
C SER A 59 -3.86 0.84 -8.44
N PHE A 60 -3.74 2.04 -8.99
CA PHE A 60 -4.70 2.53 -9.99
C PHE A 60 -4.37 2.02 -11.40
N LEU A 61 -3.18 2.34 -11.94
CA LEU A 61 -2.81 1.92 -13.30
C LEU A 61 -2.52 0.41 -13.41
N PHE A 62 -1.69 -0.12 -12.50
CA PHE A 62 -1.24 -1.51 -12.54
C PHE A 62 -1.79 -2.37 -11.40
N GLY A 63 -2.83 -1.90 -10.70
CA GLY A 63 -3.36 -2.65 -9.56
C GLY A 63 -4.09 -3.91 -9.98
N ASN A 64 -4.61 -3.97 -11.20
CA ASN A 64 -5.32 -5.17 -11.66
C ASN A 64 -4.38 -6.39 -11.63
N ILE A 65 -3.13 -6.23 -12.08
CA ILE A 65 -2.06 -7.24 -12.02
C ILE A 65 -1.32 -7.30 -10.66
N GLY A 66 -1.73 -6.51 -9.67
CA GLY A 66 -1.21 -6.58 -8.30
C GLY A 66 0.05 -5.74 -8.01
N VAL A 67 0.49 -4.84 -8.89
CA VAL A 67 1.74 -4.06 -8.69
C VAL A 67 1.74 -3.27 -7.39
N GLY A 68 0.61 -2.68 -6.99
CA GLY A 68 0.50 -1.95 -5.71
C GLY A 68 0.89 -2.79 -4.49
N ARG A 69 0.55 -4.10 -4.49
CA ARG A 69 0.91 -5.05 -3.42
C ARG A 69 2.42 -5.34 -3.42
N PHE A 70 3.00 -5.58 -4.59
CA PHE A 70 4.45 -5.76 -4.73
C PHE A 70 5.23 -4.52 -4.28
N MET A 71 4.74 -3.33 -4.61
CA MET A 71 5.39 -2.08 -4.22
C MET A 71 5.47 -1.89 -2.71
N ILE A 72 4.48 -2.38 -1.95
CA ILE A 72 4.48 -2.32 -0.47
C ILE A 72 5.13 -3.55 0.19
N GLY A 73 5.73 -4.45 -0.60
CA GLY A 73 6.37 -5.67 -0.12
C GLY A 73 5.41 -6.81 0.24
N ASP A 74 4.12 -6.69 -0.10
CA ASP A 74 3.10 -7.72 0.11
C ASP A 74 3.12 -8.72 -1.06
N THR A 75 4.25 -9.41 -1.21
CA THR A 75 4.57 -10.24 -2.39
C THR A 75 3.65 -11.45 -2.53
N LEU A 76 3.19 -12.03 -1.42
CA LEU A 76 2.29 -13.18 -1.43
C LEU A 76 0.93 -12.81 -2.05
N LEU A 77 0.27 -11.77 -1.53
CA LEU A 77 -1.02 -11.32 -2.08
C LEU A 77 -0.86 -10.75 -3.49
N GLY A 78 0.27 -10.08 -3.78
CA GLY A 78 0.61 -9.68 -5.14
C GLY A 78 0.72 -10.87 -6.11
N GLY A 79 1.38 -11.96 -5.69
CA GLY A 79 1.53 -13.18 -6.48
C GLY A 79 0.21 -13.90 -6.71
N ILE A 80 -0.62 -14.03 -5.67
CA ILE A 80 -1.98 -14.58 -5.78
C ILE A 80 -2.80 -13.77 -6.78
N ARG A 81 -2.72 -12.43 -6.70
CA ARG A 81 -3.42 -11.54 -7.61
C ARG A 81 -2.99 -11.75 -9.06
N LEU A 82 -1.70 -11.80 -9.32
CA LEU A 82 -1.14 -12.01 -10.66
C LEU A 82 -1.59 -13.36 -11.23
N ALA A 83 -1.56 -14.43 -10.42
CA ALA A 83 -2.00 -15.75 -10.82
C ALA A 83 -3.50 -15.80 -11.14
N LEU A 84 -4.35 -15.15 -10.34
CA LEU A 84 -5.79 -15.08 -10.59
C LEU A 84 -6.13 -14.37 -11.89
N VAL A 85 -5.43 -13.27 -12.21
CA VAL A 85 -5.62 -12.54 -13.47
C VAL A 85 -5.17 -13.38 -14.66
N ALA A 86 -4.02 -14.08 -14.55
CA ALA A 86 -3.57 -14.98 -15.60
C ALA A 86 -4.58 -16.12 -15.83
N LEU A 87 -5.10 -16.71 -14.75
CA LEU A 87 -6.11 -17.76 -14.82
C LEU A 87 -7.42 -17.26 -15.44
N SER A 88 -7.88 -16.06 -15.08
CA SER A 88 -9.12 -15.51 -15.67
C SER A 88 -8.98 -15.27 -17.18
N ILE A 89 -7.82 -14.80 -17.64
CA ILE A 89 -7.55 -14.61 -19.08
C ILE A 89 -7.53 -15.96 -19.81
N ILE A 90 -6.83 -16.96 -19.26
CA ILE A 90 -6.77 -18.30 -19.86
C ILE A 90 -8.18 -18.91 -19.93
N PHE A 91 -8.95 -18.78 -18.85
CA PHE A 91 -10.31 -19.31 -18.77
C PHE A 91 -11.26 -18.64 -19.78
N GLU A 92 -11.13 -17.33 -19.98
CA GLU A 92 -11.89 -16.58 -20.97
C GLU A 92 -11.59 -17.06 -22.40
N ILE A 93 -10.30 -17.25 -22.74
CA ILE A 93 -9.85 -17.76 -24.05
C ILE A 93 -10.39 -19.17 -24.31
N ILE A 94 -10.36 -20.07 -23.31
CA ILE A 94 -10.82 -21.46 -23.46
C ILE A 94 -12.35 -21.53 -23.60
N SER A 95 -13.09 -20.55 -23.06
CA SER A 95 -14.57 -20.59 -23.06
C SER A 95 -15.22 -20.45 -24.45
N ASP A 96 -14.45 -20.03 -25.47
CA ASP A 96 -14.76 -19.88 -26.90
C ASP A 96 -16.17 -19.37 -27.27
N GLY A 97 -16.87 -18.68 -26.37
CA GLY A 97 -18.24 -18.16 -26.54
C GLY A 97 -19.33 -19.21 -26.80
N THR A 98 -18.99 -20.49 -26.99
CA THR A 98 -19.93 -21.55 -27.42
C THR A 98 -20.67 -22.19 -26.24
N ASN A 99 -20.10 -22.21 -25.04
CA ASN A 99 -20.75 -22.73 -23.85
C ASN A 99 -21.24 -21.59 -22.93
N PRO A 100 -22.56 -21.28 -22.92
CA PRO A 100 -23.10 -20.14 -22.18
C PRO A 100 -22.92 -20.26 -20.66
N ILE A 101 -22.86 -21.50 -20.13
CA ILE A 101 -22.65 -21.74 -18.69
C ILE A 101 -21.21 -21.39 -18.31
N LEU A 102 -20.23 -21.87 -19.09
CA LEU A 102 -18.81 -21.56 -18.84
C LEU A 102 -18.50 -20.08 -19.01
N HIS A 103 -19.08 -19.43 -20.03
CA HIS A 103 -18.94 -18.00 -20.23
C HIS A 103 -19.55 -17.19 -19.06
N GLY A 104 -20.73 -17.59 -18.58
CA GLY A 104 -21.34 -16.98 -17.39
C GLY A 104 -20.45 -17.07 -16.15
N LEU A 105 -19.84 -18.24 -15.90
CA LEU A 105 -18.90 -18.42 -14.78
C LEU A 105 -17.64 -17.54 -14.93
N ALA A 106 -17.10 -17.42 -16.15
CA ALA A 106 -15.94 -16.57 -16.43
C ALA A 106 -16.20 -15.09 -16.07
N LEU A 107 -17.40 -14.59 -16.39
CA LEU A 107 -17.82 -13.23 -16.06
C LEU A 107 -17.91 -13.00 -14.54
N TRP A 108 -18.47 -13.96 -13.80
CA TRP A 108 -18.54 -13.88 -12.33
C TRP A 108 -17.15 -13.85 -11.67
N ILE A 109 -16.22 -14.68 -12.14
CA ILE A 109 -14.83 -14.68 -11.66
C ILE A 109 -14.17 -13.33 -11.97
N SER A 110 -14.34 -12.82 -13.19
CA SER A 110 -13.79 -11.53 -13.61
C SER A 110 -14.34 -10.37 -12.78
N LEU A 111 -15.64 -10.41 -12.44
CA LEU A 111 -16.27 -9.44 -11.56
C LEU A 111 -15.68 -9.48 -10.15
N ALA A 112 -15.46 -10.67 -9.57
CA ALA A 112 -14.83 -10.83 -8.26
C ALA A 112 -13.39 -10.28 -8.25
N VAL A 113 -12.62 -10.54 -9.31
CA VAL A 113 -11.28 -9.96 -9.51
C VAL A 113 -11.37 -8.43 -9.55
N TRP A 114 -12.31 -7.86 -10.30
CA TRP A 114 -12.55 -6.42 -10.35
C TRP A 114 -12.90 -5.80 -8.99
N ILE A 115 -13.81 -6.41 -8.24
CA ILE A 115 -14.20 -5.95 -6.90
C ILE A 115 -12.99 -5.93 -5.97
N TRP A 116 -12.16 -6.97 -5.98
CA TRP A 116 -10.96 -7.01 -5.17
C TRP A 116 -9.97 -5.90 -5.59
N TRP A 117 -9.80 -5.60 -6.88
CA TRP A 117 -8.97 -4.46 -7.30
C TRP A 117 -9.44 -3.14 -6.68
N ILE A 118 -10.76 -2.88 -6.68
CA ILE A 118 -11.35 -1.69 -6.08
C ILE A 118 -11.05 -1.64 -4.57
N VAL A 119 -11.18 -2.76 -3.86
CA VAL A 119 -10.83 -2.85 -2.43
C VAL A 119 -9.35 -2.52 -2.20
N ASP A 120 -8.47 -2.99 -3.07
CA ASP A 120 -7.03 -2.74 -2.99
C ASP A 120 -6.66 -1.26 -3.17
N LEU A 121 -7.43 -0.47 -3.93
CA LEU A 121 -7.24 0.98 -4.06
C LEU A 121 -7.26 1.68 -2.69
N PHE A 122 -8.07 1.19 -1.75
CA PHE A 122 -8.20 1.78 -0.42
C PHE A 122 -7.25 1.16 0.61
N ILE A 123 -7.03 -0.15 0.56
CA ILE A 123 -6.27 -0.86 1.60
C ILE A 123 -4.76 -0.67 1.44
N VAL A 124 -4.24 -0.71 0.21
CA VAL A 124 -2.79 -0.67 -0.05
C VAL A 124 -2.16 0.63 0.48
N GLY A 125 -2.80 1.77 0.21
CA GLY A 125 -2.33 3.07 0.68
C GLY A 125 -2.34 3.19 2.22
N LYS A 126 -3.37 2.64 2.89
CA LYS A 126 -3.44 2.61 4.35
C LYS A 126 -2.35 1.73 4.94
N LYS A 127 -2.16 0.53 4.40
CA LYS A 127 -1.12 -0.42 4.85
C LYS A 127 0.28 0.17 4.70
N LEU A 128 0.56 0.82 3.57
CA LEU A 128 1.86 1.46 3.34
C LEU A 128 2.16 2.57 4.35
N ARG A 129 1.19 3.45 4.63
CA ARG A 129 1.36 4.53 5.60
C ARG A 129 1.72 3.98 6.99
N LYS A 130 1.09 2.87 7.40
CA LYS A 130 1.41 2.18 8.66
C LYS A 130 2.84 1.63 8.65
N GLN A 131 3.25 0.94 7.57
CA GLN A 131 4.63 0.45 7.42
C GLN A 131 5.67 1.57 7.47
N ASN A 132 5.38 2.72 6.86
CA ASN A 132 6.28 3.89 6.93
C ASN A 132 6.42 4.40 8.37
N LEU A 133 5.32 4.47 9.12
CA LEU A 133 5.35 4.86 10.53
C LEU A 133 6.15 3.85 11.36
N GLU A 134 5.91 2.55 11.19
CA GLU A 134 6.63 1.50 11.91
C GLU A 134 8.15 1.60 11.71
N LYS A 135 8.60 1.84 10.47
CA LYS A 135 10.03 2.06 10.18
C LYS A 135 10.61 3.26 10.91
N ILE A 136 9.86 4.36 11.00
CA ILE A 136 10.30 5.56 11.73
C ILE A 136 10.33 5.24 13.23
N MET A 137 9.33 4.55 13.75
CA MET A 137 9.23 4.18 15.17
C MET A 137 10.33 3.22 15.62
N GLN A 138 10.99 2.50 14.70
CA GLN A 138 12.13 1.62 15.01
C GLN A 138 13.45 2.37 15.21
N ILE A 139 13.54 3.63 14.75
CA ILE A 139 14.73 4.47 14.92
C ILE A 139 14.57 5.55 15.99
N LEU A 140 13.37 5.64 16.58
CA LEU A 140 13.03 6.45 17.76
C LEU A 140 13.35 5.67 19.03
#